data_AF-A0A7C2VU22-F1
#
_entry.id   AF-A0A7C2VU22-F1
#
_cell.length_a   1.000
_cell.length_b   1.000
_cell.length_c   1.000
_cell.angle_alpha   90.00
_cell.angle_beta   90.00
_cell.angle_gamma   90.00
#
_symmetry.space_group_name_H-M   'P 1'
#
loop_
_entity.id
_entity.type
_entity.pdbx_description
1 polymer ?
#
loop_
_entity_poly.entity_id
_entity_poly.type
_entity_poly.pdbx_seq_one_letter_code
_entity_poly.pdbx_strand_id
1 'polypeptide(L)'
;MIPNFKEAAYCIRCGACLNVCPVYGKVGGQVMGYRYVGGIGAIFTAFFHGVEKAAPVAFSCTGCGACVKVCPLEIDVPSMIEKLRQRLVSLGYAPPPHLKIAEYVESRQNPFGEPVKERISWLKELEEGCY
;
A
#
# COMPACT_ATOMS: atom_id res chain seq x y z
N MET A 1 11.06 14.45 -7.05
CA MET A 1 10.37 14.39 -8.35
C MET A 1 9.10 13.58 -8.14
N ILE A 2 7.91 14.14 -8.39
CA ILE A 2 6.63 13.53 -8.02
C ILE A 2 6.16 12.58 -9.17
N PRO A 3 6.07 11.24 -8.99
CA PRO A 3 5.89 10.29 -10.11
C PRO A 3 4.51 10.37 -10.77
N ASN A 4 4.45 10.43 -12.09
CA ASN A 4 3.21 10.64 -12.84
C ASN A 4 2.63 9.28 -13.28
N PHE A 5 1.30 9.11 -13.31
CA PHE A 5 0.68 7.90 -13.87
C PHE A 5 1.11 7.61 -15.33
N LYS A 6 1.66 8.62 -16.03
CA LYS A 6 2.27 8.49 -17.36
C LYS A 6 3.32 7.39 -17.44
N GLU A 7 4.10 7.15 -16.38
CA GLU A 7 5.14 6.10 -16.38
C GLU A 7 4.57 4.70 -16.60
N ALA A 8 3.29 4.48 -16.26
CA ALA A 8 2.63 3.21 -16.54
C ALA A 8 2.60 2.89 -18.04
N ALA A 9 2.57 3.90 -18.92
CA ALA A 9 2.59 3.71 -20.37
C ALA A 9 3.92 3.16 -20.90
N TYR A 10 5.02 3.27 -20.13
CA TYR A 10 6.31 2.71 -20.50
C TYR A 10 6.35 1.18 -20.30
N CYS A 11 5.42 0.61 -19.53
CA CYS A 11 5.46 -0.80 -19.19
C CYS A 11 5.44 -1.72 -20.43
N ILE A 12 6.56 -2.40 -20.68
CA ILE A 12 6.70 -3.44 -21.73
C ILE A 12 6.16 -4.82 -21.32
N ARG A 13 5.50 -4.91 -20.16
CA ARG A 13 4.88 -6.13 -19.62
C ARG A 13 5.82 -7.33 -19.48
N CYS A 14 7.10 -7.09 -19.17
CA CYS A 14 8.11 -8.14 -18.99
C CYS A 14 7.92 -9.02 -17.73
N GLY A 15 7.13 -8.58 -16.76
CA GLY A 15 6.82 -9.36 -15.54
C GLY A 15 7.90 -9.38 -14.46
N ALA A 16 9.06 -8.74 -14.66
CA ALA A 16 10.16 -8.72 -13.69
C ALA A 16 9.72 -8.26 -12.28
N CYS A 17 8.84 -7.26 -12.22
CA CYS A 17 8.29 -6.74 -10.97
C CYS A 17 7.44 -7.76 -10.19
N LEU A 18 6.82 -8.72 -10.87
CA LEU A 18 5.98 -9.75 -10.24
C LEU A 18 6.84 -10.79 -9.52
N ASN A 19 7.97 -11.18 -10.13
CA ASN A 19 8.89 -12.19 -9.58
C ASN A 19 9.51 -11.77 -8.24
N VAL A 20 9.69 -10.47 -8.03
CA VAL A 20 10.26 -9.91 -6.79
C VAL A 20 9.20 -9.41 -5.81
N CYS A 21 7.93 -9.40 -6.19
CA CYS A 21 6.88 -8.87 -5.33
C CYS A 21 6.55 -9.90 -4.22
N PRO A 22 6.78 -9.55 -2.94
CA PRO A 22 6.55 -10.49 -1.84
C PRO A 22 5.08 -10.86 -1.69
N VAL A 23 4.18 -9.93 -2.00
CA VAL A 23 2.73 -10.16 -1.96
C VAL A 23 2.34 -11.11 -3.07
N TYR A 24 2.73 -10.82 -4.31
CA TYR A 24 2.42 -11.66 -5.47
C TYR A 24 2.92 -13.09 -5.30
N GLY A 25 4.14 -13.28 -4.77
CA GLY A 25 4.70 -14.60 -4.49
C GLY A 25 3.94 -15.41 -3.44
N LYS A 26 3.15 -14.77 -2.56
CA LYS A 26 2.35 -15.44 -1.53
C LYS A 26 0.92 -15.71 -1.95
N VAL A 27 0.26 -14.75 -2.59
CA VAL A 27 -1.17 -14.88 -2.93
C VAL A 27 -1.42 -15.34 -4.37
N GLY A 28 -0.41 -15.25 -5.25
CA GLY A 28 -0.53 -15.58 -6.66
C GLY A 28 -1.40 -14.60 -7.47
N GLY A 29 -1.45 -14.83 -8.79
CA GLY A 29 -2.08 -13.91 -9.74
C GLY A 29 -3.61 -13.85 -9.70
N GLN A 30 -4.29 -14.88 -9.19
CA GLN A 30 -5.76 -14.90 -9.16
C GLN A 30 -6.36 -13.96 -8.09
N VAL A 31 -5.64 -13.71 -7.01
CA VAL A 31 -6.07 -12.81 -5.93
C VAL A 31 -5.56 -11.39 -6.14
N MET A 32 -4.45 -11.24 -6.88
CA MET A 32 -3.74 -9.97 -7.07
C MET A 32 -4.01 -9.32 -8.45
N GLY A 33 -5.27 -9.25 -8.87
CA GLY A 33 -5.68 -8.58 -10.12
C GLY A 33 -7.13 -8.82 -10.52
N TYR A 34 -7.78 -7.84 -11.15
CA TYR A 34 -9.04 -8.05 -11.87
C TYR A 34 -8.76 -8.69 -13.24
N ARG A 35 -8.11 -7.93 -14.13
CA ARG A 35 -7.61 -8.41 -15.43
C ARG A 35 -6.10 -8.23 -15.59
N TYR A 36 -5.53 -7.28 -14.86
CA TYR A 36 -4.11 -7.00 -14.83
C TYR A 36 -3.54 -7.32 -13.45
N VAL A 37 -2.42 -8.02 -13.41
CA VAL A 37 -1.83 -8.55 -12.18
C VAL A 37 -0.75 -7.64 -11.58
N GLY A 38 -0.62 -7.68 -10.25
CA GLY A 38 0.41 -6.97 -9.49
C GLY A 38 0.23 -5.45 -9.44
N GLY A 39 1.23 -4.75 -8.89
CA GLY A 39 1.15 -3.30 -8.66
C GLY A 39 0.91 -2.48 -9.93
N ILE A 40 1.65 -2.76 -11.01
CA ILE A 40 1.41 -2.10 -12.30
C ILE A 40 0.03 -2.44 -12.88
N GLY A 41 -0.47 -3.65 -12.60
CA GLY A 41 -1.80 -4.07 -12.98
C GLY A 41 -2.92 -3.34 -12.24
N ALA A 42 -2.71 -2.91 -10.99
CA ALA A 42 -3.66 -2.05 -10.29
C ALA A 42 -3.83 -0.71 -11.03
N ILE A 43 -2.74 -0.14 -11.54
CA ILE A 43 -2.79 1.11 -12.33
C ILE A 43 -3.60 0.89 -13.61
N PHE A 44 -3.28 -0.13 -14.41
CA PHE A 44 -4.05 -0.42 -15.63
C PHE A 44 -5.52 -0.76 -15.35
N THR A 45 -5.80 -1.50 -14.27
CA THR A 45 -7.17 -1.80 -13.85
C THR A 45 -7.93 -0.52 -13.53
N ALA A 46 -7.31 0.43 -12.81
CA ALA A 46 -7.92 1.71 -12.49
C ALA A 46 -8.27 2.52 -13.75
N PHE A 47 -7.42 2.51 -14.78
CA PHE A 47 -7.66 3.25 -16.03
C PHE A 47 -8.68 2.59 -16.96
N PHE A 48 -8.63 1.26 -17.12
CA PHE A 48 -9.43 0.56 -18.15
C PHE A 48 -10.68 -0.13 -17.61
N HIS A 49 -10.75 -0.38 -16.30
CA HIS A 49 -11.80 -1.20 -15.71
C HIS A 49 -12.51 -0.57 -14.51
N GLY A 50 -12.10 0.64 -14.11
CA GLY A 50 -12.63 1.37 -12.97
C GLY A 50 -11.69 1.33 -11.77
N VAL A 51 -11.64 2.46 -11.05
CA VAL A 51 -10.78 2.64 -9.86
C VAL A 51 -11.17 1.67 -8.74
N GLU A 52 -12.46 1.41 -8.58
CA GLU A 52 -13.02 0.52 -7.57
C GLU A 52 -12.45 -0.90 -7.63
N LYS A 53 -12.24 -1.42 -8.84
CA LYS A 53 -11.67 -2.76 -9.06
C LYS A 53 -10.18 -2.82 -8.78
N ALA A 54 -9.49 -1.68 -8.77
CA ALA A 54 -8.08 -1.60 -8.42
C ALA A 54 -7.84 -1.57 -6.91
N ALA A 55 -8.86 -1.27 -6.09
CA ALA A 55 -8.71 -1.09 -4.64
C ALA A 55 -8.06 -2.30 -3.92
N PRO A 56 -8.48 -3.55 -4.15
CA PRO A 56 -7.87 -4.70 -3.46
C PRO A 56 -6.36 -4.84 -3.73
N VAL A 57 -5.95 -4.59 -4.97
CA VAL A 57 -4.53 -4.67 -5.36
C VAL A 57 -3.76 -3.46 -4.86
N ALA A 58 -4.35 -2.27 -4.92
CA ALA A 58 -3.73 -1.04 -4.42
C ALA A 58 -3.44 -1.13 -2.92
N PHE A 59 -4.39 -1.63 -2.12
CA PHE A 59 -4.22 -1.75 -0.66
C PHE A 59 -3.44 -3.00 -0.22
N SER A 60 -3.21 -3.98 -1.08
CA SER A 60 -2.33 -5.12 -0.76
C SER A 60 -0.85 -4.84 -0.99
N CYS A 61 -0.50 -3.83 -1.80
CA CYS A 61 0.90 -3.44 -2.02
C CYS A 61 1.58 -3.02 -0.70
N THR A 62 2.77 -3.54 -0.41
CA THR A 62 3.52 -3.14 0.80
C THR A 62 4.36 -1.87 0.60
N GLY A 63 4.46 -1.37 -0.63
CA GLY A 63 5.30 -0.21 -0.95
C GLY A 63 6.81 -0.46 -0.83
N CYS A 64 7.27 -1.72 -0.80
CA CYS A 64 8.67 -2.07 -0.51
C CYS A 64 9.71 -1.64 -1.57
N GLY A 65 9.29 -1.19 -2.76
CA GLY A 65 10.19 -0.69 -3.81
C GLY A 65 11.00 -1.74 -4.57
N ALA A 66 10.86 -3.03 -4.27
CA ALA A 66 11.63 -4.09 -4.95
C ALA A 66 11.40 -4.11 -6.47
N CYS A 67 10.19 -3.80 -6.92
CA CYS A 67 9.84 -3.75 -8.35
C CYS A 67 10.58 -2.66 -9.12
N VAL A 68 10.93 -1.53 -8.49
CA VAL A 68 11.66 -0.42 -9.14
C VAL A 68 13.08 -0.87 -9.47
N LYS A 69 13.74 -1.56 -8.52
CA LYS A 69 15.13 -2.03 -8.65
C LYS A 69 15.35 -3.03 -9.80
N VAL A 70 14.32 -3.77 -10.19
CA VAL A 70 14.40 -4.78 -11.25
C VAL A 70 13.72 -4.36 -12.54
N CYS A 71 13.07 -3.19 -12.56
CA CYS A 71 12.41 -2.71 -13.77
C CYS A 71 13.46 -2.21 -14.75
N PRO A 72 13.53 -2.74 -15.99
CA PRO A 72 14.48 -2.25 -16.99
C PRO A 72 14.20 -0.81 -17.45
N LEU A 73 13.02 -0.28 -17.12
CA LEU A 73 12.58 1.08 -17.44
C LEU A 73 12.39 1.95 -16.19
N GLU A 74 12.83 1.47 -15.02
CA GLU A 74 12.85 2.22 -13.76
C GLU A 74 11.48 2.80 -13.34
N ILE A 75 10.38 2.14 -13.73
CA ILE A 75 9.01 2.61 -13.44
C ILE A 75 8.76 2.59 -11.93
N ASP A 76 8.38 3.75 -11.36
CA ASP A 76 8.06 3.88 -9.93
C ASP A 76 6.60 3.48 -9.63
N VAL A 77 6.36 2.18 -9.68
CA VAL A 77 5.06 1.58 -9.35
C VAL A 77 4.58 1.94 -7.92
N PRO A 78 5.40 1.84 -6.85
CA PRO A 78 4.98 2.19 -5.50
C PRO A 78 4.41 3.61 -5.38
N SER A 79 5.06 4.60 -5.98
CA SER A 79 4.58 5.97 -5.92
C SER A 79 3.26 6.17 -6.68
N MET A 80 3.08 5.50 -7.82
CA MET A 80 1.79 5.51 -8.52
C MET A 80 0.69 4.82 -7.70
N ILE A 81 1.01 3.73 -6.99
CA ILE A 81 0.07 3.05 -6.08
C ILE A 81 -0.36 3.98 -4.95
N GLU A 82 0.57 4.73 -4.35
CA GLU A 82 0.23 5.65 -3.27
C GLU A 82 -0.74 6.75 -3.74
N LYS A 83 -0.51 7.31 -4.92
CA LYS A 83 -1.46 8.25 -5.54
C LYS A 83 -2.82 7.61 -5.84
N LEU A 84 -2.82 6.36 -6.29
CA LEU A 84 -4.05 5.63 -6.52
C LEU A 84 -4.82 5.43 -5.20
N ARG A 85 -4.13 5.13 -4.09
CA ARG A 85 -4.76 5.03 -2.76
C ARG A 85 -5.38 6.35 -2.32
N GLN A 86 -4.69 7.48 -2.50
CA GLN A 86 -5.26 8.80 -2.20
C GLN A 86 -6.57 9.03 -2.95
N ARG A 87 -6.59 8.70 -4.25
CA ARG A 87 -7.82 8.79 -5.04
C ARG A 87 -8.90 7.82 -4.55
N LEU A 88 -8.56 6.59 -4.23
CA LEU A 88 -9.50 5.60 -3.69
C LEU A 88 -10.11 6.04 -2.36
N VAL A 89 -9.31 6.59 -1.45
CA VAL A 89 -9.76 7.14 -0.16
C VAL A 89 -10.74 8.29 -0.40
N SER A 90 -10.43 9.23 -1.31
CA SER A 90 -11.34 10.35 -1.63
C SER A 90 -12.69 9.91 -2.22
N LEU A 91 -12.76 8.70 -2.77
CA LEU A 91 -13.96 8.11 -3.36
C LEU A 91 -14.66 7.11 -2.42
N GLY A 92 -14.18 6.95 -1.18
CA GLY A 92 -14.80 6.07 -0.17
C GLY A 92 -14.43 4.59 -0.30
N TYR A 93 -13.39 4.24 -1.06
CA TYR A 93 -12.92 2.85 -1.23
C TYR A 93 -11.81 2.44 -0.25
N ALA A 94 -11.61 3.21 0.82
CA ALA A 94 -10.63 2.89 1.85
C ALA A 94 -11.06 1.63 2.65
N PRO A 95 -10.14 0.70 2.96
CA PRO A 95 -10.46 -0.44 3.81
C PRO A 95 -10.91 0.01 5.20
N PRO A 96 -11.98 -0.58 5.78
CA PRO A 96 -12.46 -0.21 7.12
C PRO A 96 -11.39 -0.22 8.23
N PRO A 97 -10.42 -1.18 8.25
CA PRO A 97 -9.35 -1.14 9.24
C PRO A 97 -8.47 0.12 9.14
N HIS A 98 -8.23 0.64 7.93
CA HIS A 98 -7.42 1.86 7.75
C HIS A 98 -8.17 3.11 8.20
N LEU A 99 -9.49 3.17 7.97
CA LEU A 99 -10.33 4.26 8.46
C LEU A 99 -10.33 4.32 9.99
N LYS A 100 -10.39 3.15 10.63
CA LYS A 100 -10.32 3.03 12.09
C LYS A 100 -8.97 3.48 12.65
N ILE A 101 -7.87 3.16 11.97
CA ILE A 101 -6.54 3.68 12.33
C ILE A 101 -6.51 5.21 12.20
N ALA A 102 -7.08 5.79 11.14
CA ALA A 102 -7.14 7.24 10.97
C ALA A 102 -7.95 7.92 12.10
N GLU A 103 -9.10 7.34 12.46
CA GLU A 103 -9.90 7.79 13.61
C GLU A 103 -9.11 7.73 14.93
N TYR A 104 -8.32 6.68 15.15
CA TYR A 104 -7.46 6.57 16.34
C TYR A 104 -6.34 7.61 16.36
N VAL A 105 -5.75 7.91 15.21
CA VAL A 105 -4.75 8.98 15.11
C VAL A 105 -5.36 10.34 15.48
N GLU A 106 -6.58 10.63 15.04
CA GLU A 106 -7.27 11.89 15.36
C GLU A 106 -7.73 11.96 16.82
N SER A 107 -8.40 10.90 17.32
CA SER A 107 -9.06 10.90 18.63
C SER A 107 -8.14 10.51 19.78
N ARG A 108 -7.23 9.56 19.56
CA ARG A 108 -6.35 8.97 20.58
C ARG A 108 -4.90 9.37 20.39
N GLN A 109 -4.55 10.11 19.33
CA GLN A 109 -3.17 10.50 18.98
C GLN A 109 -2.21 9.31 18.86
N ASN A 110 -2.71 8.13 18.47
CA ASN A 110 -1.91 6.93 18.19
C ASN A 110 -2.67 6.00 17.23
N PRO A 111 -1.99 5.17 16.44
CA PRO A 111 -2.64 4.28 15.48
C PRO A 111 -3.25 3.02 16.09
N PHE A 112 -2.95 2.70 17.34
CA PHE A 112 -3.35 1.45 18.00
C PHE A 112 -4.67 1.56 18.79
N GLY A 113 -5.19 2.77 18.97
CA GLY A 113 -6.40 3.04 19.75
C GLY A 113 -6.20 2.98 21.26
N GLU A 114 -4.95 2.93 21.73
CA GLU A 114 -4.62 2.77 23.15
C GLU A 114 -4.89 4.05 23.96
N PRO A 115 -5.25 3.93 25.25
CA PRO A 115 -5.48 5.08 26.11
C PRO A 115 -4.19 5.89 26.34
N VAL A 116 -4.29 7.23 26.29
CA VAL A 116 -3.15 8.13 26.52
C VAL A 116 -2.48 7.89 27.88
N LYS A 117 -3.27 7.60 28.92
CA LYS A 117 -2.77 7.36 30.29
C LYS A 117 -1.88 6.12 30.41
N GLU A 118 -2.09 5.12 29.57
CA GLU A 118 -1.36 3.84 29.63
C GLU A 118 -0.05 3.86 28.84
N ARG A 119 0.20 4.90 28.02
CA ARG A 119 1.39 4.99 27.17
C ARG A 119 2.72 4.96 27.92
N ILE A 120 2.70 5.32 29.20
CA ILE A 120 3.88 5.38 30.08
C ILE A 120 3.83 4.33 31.19
N SER A 121 2.93 3.34 31.09
CA SER A 121 2.79 2.28 32.11
C SER A 121 4.10 1.52 32.33
N TRP A 122 4.82 1.24 31.24
CA TRP A 122 6.12 0.55 31.25
C TRP A 122 7.26 1.36 31.90
N LEU A 123 7.10 2.68 32.15
CA LEU A 123 8.10 3.43 32.93
C LEU A 123 8.17 2.95 34.37
N LYS A 124 7.03 2.52 34.95
CA LYS A 124 7.00 1.97 36.31
C LYS A 124 7.83 0.70 36.41
N GLU A 125 7.78 -0.14 35.37
CA GLU A 125 8.57 -1.37 35.27
C GLU A 125 10.08 -1.07 35.17
N LEU A 126 10.47 0.04 34.53
CA LEU A 126 11.87 0.48 34.47
C LEU A 126 12.37 1.13 35.78
N GLU A 127 11.50 1.82 36.52
CA GLU A 127 11.83 2.38 37.85
C GLU A 127 12.05 1.28 38.90
N GLU A 128 11.33 0.17 38.78
CA GLU A 128 11.41 -0.98 39.70
C GLU A 128 12.50 -2.00 39.32
N GLY A 129 13.21 -1.82 38.20
CA GLY A 129 14.10 -2.84 37.65
C GLY A 129 15.16 -2.34 36.67
N CYS A 130 15.96 -1.34 37.06
CA CYS A 130 17.30 -1.17 36.49
C CYS A 130 18.27 -2.13 37.20
N TYR A 131 18.59 -3.25 36.56
CA TYR A 131 19.83 -3.99 36.82
C TYR A 131 21.01 -3.30 36.11
#